data_AF-A0A8W8JAW5-F1
#
_entry.id   AF-A0A8W8JAW5-F1
#
_cell.length_a   1.000
_cell.length_b   1.000
_cell.length_c   1.000
_cell.angle_alpha   90.00
_cell.angle_beta   90.00
_cell.angle_gamma   90.00
#
_symmetry.space_group_name_H-M   'P 1'
#
loop_
_entity.id
_entity.type
_entity.pdbx_description
1 polymer ?
#
loop_
_entity_poly.entity_id
_entity_poly.type
_entity_poly.pdbx_seq_one_letter_code
_entity_poly.pdbx_strand_id
1 'polypeptide(L)'
;MCTKLCSLTRCGVIAGCLLFLVDLILDWAFYIVILKTTQEGINKADSLKRAILVFAIVGILILMLIFLASIAKFLVNREGTLFYEKAADILIILSAVGTWIEDLPQILLALIVAFKAKDPFTFIQYAKAWFAICKSVLLITVLVVRMRPCCEDKPGKWKRMVFISEIIGHAAVIIVSLFLLVQLYSDKLS
;
A
#
# COMPACT_ATOMS: atom_id res chain seq x y z
N MET A 1 16.45 -17.51 18.01
CA MET A 1 15.77 -16.21 17.79
C MET A 1 15.61 -15.91 16.30
N CYS A 2 16.67 -16.05 15.48
CA CYS A 2 16.63 -15.83 14.03
C CYS A 2 15.66 -16.75 13.26
N THR A 3 15.60 -18.04 13.58
CA THR A 3 14.68 -19.01 12.94
C THR A 3 13.20 -18.69 13.13
N LYS A 4 12.80 -18.18 14.31
CA LYS A 4 11.42 -17.72 14.57
C LYS A 4 11.08 -16.41 13.83
N LEU A 5 12.07 -15.55 13.61
CA LEU A 5 11.90 -14.31 12.84
C LEU A 5 11.76 -14.59 11.34
N CYS A 6 12.57 -15.50 10.80
CA CYS A 6 12.49 -15.91 9.39
C CYS A 6 11.29 -16.86 9.13
N SER A 7 10.66 -17.49 10.13
CA SER A 7 9.40 -18.24 9.93
C SER A 7 8.16 -17.35 9.82
N LEU A 8 8.21 -16.15 10.42
CA LEU A 8 7.12 -15.15 10.34
C LEU A 8 6.84 -14.69 8.91
N THR A 9 7.83 -14.76 8.02
CA THR A 9 7.69 -14.39 6.60
C THR A 9 6.88 -15.40 5.78
N ARG A 10 6.69 -16.65 6.26
CA ARG A 10 5.92 -17.70 5.56
C ARG A 10 4.41 -17.51 5.66
N CYS A 11 3.89 -16.96 6.76
CA CYS A 11 2.49 -16.48 6.84
C CYS A 11 2.24 -15.20 6.03
N GLY A 12 3.28 -14.62 5.42
CA GLY A 12 3.24 -13.30 4.80
C GLY A 12 2.44 -13.19 3.51
N VAL A 13 2.15 -14.29 2.80
CA VAL A 13 1.42 -14.23 1.52
C VAL A 13 -0.06 -13.91 1.74
N ILE A 14 -0.74 -14.67 2.60
CA ILE A 14 -2.15 -14.46 2.91
C ILE A 14 -2.33 -13.10 3.61
N ALA A 15 -1.48 -12.81 4.60
CA ALA A 15 -1.50 -11.53 5.29
C ALA A 15 -1.25 -10.35 4.33
N GLY A 16 -0.32 -10.50 3.38
CA GLY A 16 -0.05 -9.50 2.34
C GLY A 16 -1.28 -9.26 1.45
N CYS A 17 -1.88 -10.31 0.91
CA CYS A 17 -3.09 -10.21 0.09
C CYS A 17 -4.25 -9.53 0.86
N LEU A 18 -4.42 -9.85 2.15
CA LEU A 18 -5.43 -9.22 3.00
C LEU A 18 -5.17 -7.72 3.17
N LEU A 19 -3.92 -7.29 3.37
CA LEU A 19 -3.58 -5.88 3.48
C LEU A 19 -3.90 -5.11 2.20
N PHE A 20 -3.55 -5.67 1.03
CA PHE A 20 -3.90 -5.06 -0.26
C PHE A 20 -5.41 -5.01 -0.49
N LEU A 21 -6.14 -6.06 -0.09
CA LEU A 21 -7.59 -6.10 -0.22
C LEU A 21 -8.28 -5.03 0.64
N VAL A 22 -7.86 -4.87 1.90
CA VAL A 22 -8.44 -3.84 2.79
C VAL A 22 -8.14 -2.44 2.26
N ASP A 23 -6.94 -2.19 1.75
CA ASP A 23 -6.60 -0.89 1.16
C ASP A 23 -7.47 -0.58 -0.06
N LEU A 24 -7.63 -1.56 -0.94
CA LEU A 24 -8.48 -1.44 -2.13
C LEU A 24 -9.96 -1.16 -1.74
N ILE A 25 -10.46 -1.79 -0.68
CA ILE A 25 -11.80 -1.49 -0.17
C ILE A 25 -11.89 -0.03 0.30
N LEU A 26 -10.87 0.48 1.01
CA LEU A 26 -10.84 1.87 1.46
C LEU A 26 -10.75 2.85 0.29
N ASP A 27 -10.03 2.50 -0.78
CA ASP A 27 -9.93 3.27 -2.02
C ASP A 27 -11.27 3.41 -2.73
N TRP A 28 -11.96 2.29 -2.91
CA TRP A 28 -13.27 2.29 -3.53
C TRP A 28 -14.30 3.00 -2.66
N ALA A 29 -14.25 2.80 -1.33
CA ALA A 29 -15.10 3.53 -0.41
C ALA A 29 -14.86 5.04 -0.49
N PHE A 30 -13.59 5.46 -0.55
CA PHE A 30 -13.21 6.86 -0.73
C PHE A 30 -13.74 7.42 -2.05
N TYR A 31 -13.54 6.71 -3.16
CA TYR A 31 -14.08 7.11 -4.45
C TYR A 31 -15.61 7.26 -4.45
N ILE A 32 -16.34 6.30 -3.88
CA ILE A 32 -17.81 6.34 -3.77
C ILE A 32 -18.27 7.55 -2.97
N VAL A 33 -17.59 7.85 -1.86
CA VAL A 33 -17.88 9.04 -1.05
C VAL A 33 -17.65 10.33 -1.85
N ILE A 34 -16.56 10.39 -2.62
CA ILE A 34 -16.23 11.54 -3.47
C ILE A 34 -17.19 11.71 -4.64
N LEU A 35 -17.74 10.62 -5.18
CA LEU A 35 -18.79 10.70 -6.20
C LEU A 35 -20.11 11.24 -5.65
N LYS A 36 -20.46 10.87 -4.42
CA LYS A 36 -21.75 11.23 -3.80
C LYS A 36 -21.75 12.61 -3.15
N THR A 37 -20.58 13.24 -3.02
CA THR A 37 -20.49 14.54 -2.36
C THR A 37 -21.05 15.68 -3.21
N THR A 38 -21.66 16.65 -2.54
CA THR A 38 -22.15 17.89 -3.13
C THR A 38 -21.25 19.09 -2.82
N GLN A 39 -20.14 18.90 -2.09
CA GLN A 39 -19.23 20.00 -1.75
C GLN A 39 -18.64 20.65 -3.00
N GLU A 40 -18.84 21.97 -3.13
CA GLU A 40 -18.57 22.72 -4.36
C GLU A 40 -17.11 22.61 -4.84
N GLY A 41 -16.14 22.63 -3.92
CA GLY A 41 -14.71 22.52 -4.23
C GLY A 41 -14.28 21.17 -4.80
N ILE A 42 -15.01 20.09 -4.50
CA ILE A 42 -14.78 18.75 -5.02
C ILE A 42 -15.70 18.44 -6.20
N ASN A 43 -16.94 18.96 -6.16
CA ASN A 43 -17.93 18.65 -7.18
C ASN A 43 -17.51 19.16 -8.55
N LYS A 44 -16.88 20.34 -8.62
CA LYS A 44 -16.34 20.93 -9.85
C LYS A 44 -15.00 20.32 -10.29
N ALA A 45 -14.40 19.43 -9.51
CA ALA A 45 -13.06 18.89 -9.75
C ALA A 45 -13.10 17.52 -10.46
N ASP A 46 -13.67 17.46 -11.66
CA ASP A 46 -13.82 16.18 -12.39
C ASP A 46 -12.50 15.44 -12.65
N SER A 47 -11.42 16.18 -12.92
CA SER A 47 -10.09 15.59 -13.10
C SER A 47 -9.59 14.91 -11.82
N LEU A 48 -9.94 15.42 -10.64
CA LEU A 48 -9.58 14.82 -9.36
C LEU A 48 -10.36 13.51 -9.14
N LYS A 49 -11.68 13.52 -9.40
CA LYS A 49 -12.53 12.32 -9.33
C LYS A 49 -12.01 11.23 -10.27
N ARG A 50 -11.66 11.58 -11.52
CA ARG A 50 -11.06 10.66 -12.49
C ARG A 50 -9.71 10.13 -12.04
N ALA A 51 -8.84 10.95 -11.48
CA ALA A 51 -7.54 10.51 -10.98
C ALA A 51 -7.71 9.45 -9.87
N ILE A 52 -8.58 9.70 -8.89
CA ILE A 52 -8.87 8.76 -7.80
C ILE A 52 -9.39 7.42 -8.36
N LEU A 53 -10.29 7.46 -9.35
CA LEU A 53 -10.79 6.26 -10.01
C LEU A 53 -9.67 5.48 -10.72
N VAL A 54 -8.81 6.18 -11.47
CA VAL A 54 -7.71 5.54 -12.21
C VAL A 54 -6.79 4.79 -11.26
N PHE A 55 -6.39 5.41 -10.14
CA PHE A 55 -5.53 4.74 -9.17
C PHE A 55 -6.24 3.59 -8.43
N ALA A 56 -7.54 3.71 -8.14
CA ALA A 56 -8.32 2.59 -7.59
C ALA A 56 -8.39 1.39 -8.57
N ILE A 57 -8.51 1.65 -9.87
CA ILE A 57 -8.46 0.59 -10.91
C ILE A 57 -7.05 -0.01 -11.00
N VAL A 58 -6.01 0.81 -10.94
CA VAL A 58 -4.62 0.32 -10.87
C VAL A 58 -4.43 -0.60 -9.65
N GLY A 59 -5.00 -0.26 -8.50
CA GLY A 59 -5.00 -1.10 -7.31
C GLY A 59 -5.63 -2.48 -7.56
N ILE A 60 -6.74 -2.57 -8.30
CA ILE A 60 -7.32 -3.85 -8.72
C ILE A 60 -6.31 -4.67 -9.55
N LEU A 61 -5.69 -4.04 -10.56
CA LEU A 61 -4.75 -4.73 -11.44
C LEU A 61 -3.55 -5.28 -10.66
N ILE A 62 -3.00 -4.47 -9.75
CA ILE A 62 -1.88 -4.87 -8.89
C ILE A 62 -2.30 -6.01 -7.96
N LEU A 63 -3.47 -5.92 -7.31
CA LEU A 63 -3.99 -7.00 -6.46
C LEU A 63 -4.16 -8.31 -7.24
N MET A 64 -4.69 -8.27 -8.46
CA MET A 64 -4.85 -9.46 -9.31
C MET A 64 -3.50 -10.10 -9.65
N LEU A 65 -2.48 -9.29 -9.97
CA LEU A 65 -1.13 -9.79 -10.25
C LEU A 65 -0.47 -10.38 -9.00
N ILE A 66 -0.63 -9.74 -7.84
CA ILE A 66 -0.14 -10.26 -6.55
C ILE A 66 -0.83 -11.59 -6.23
N PHE A 67 -2.14 -11.68 -6.42
CA PHE A 67 -2.91 -12.90 -6.18
C PHE A 67 -2.44 -14.04 -7.10
N LEU A 68 -2.25 -13.76 -8.39
CA LEU A 68 -1.75 -14.75 -9.34
C LEU A 68 -0.33 -15.23 -9.00
N ALA A 69 0.59 -14.30 -8.69
CA ALA A 69 1.94 -14.64 -8.28
C ALA A 69 1.98 -15.42 -6.96
N SER A 70 1.06 -15.10 -6.04
CA SER A 70 0.88 -15.82 -4.77
C SER A 70 0.41 -17.26 -4.99
N ILE A 71 -0.58 -17.47 -5.88
CA ILE A 71 -1.04 -18.80 -6.26
C ILE A 71 0.10 -19.58 -6.94
N ALA A 72 0.79 -18.97 -7.91
CA ALA A 72 1.89 -19.62 -8.59
C ALA A 72 2.98 -20.08 -7.61
N LYS A 73 3.33 -19.22 -6.65
CA LYS A 73 4.28 -19.54 -5.57
C LYS A 73 3.76 -20.66 -4.66
N PHE A 74 2.47 -20.65 -4.32
CA PHE A 74 1.85 -21.66 -3.45
C PHE A 74 1.75 -23.04 -4.13
N LEU A 75 1.35 -23.09 -5.41
CA LEU A 75 1.25 -24.33 -6.17
C LEU A 75 2.61 -24.97 -6.39
N VAL A 76 3.64 -24.16 -6.65
CA VAL A 76 5.03 -24.60 -6.72
C VAL A 76 5.63 -24.56 -5.31
N ASN A 77 5.11 -25.37 -4.39
CA ASN A 77 5.53 -25.43 -2.98
C ASN A 77 6.94 -26.05 -2.77
N ARG A 78 7.82 -25.93 -3.76
CA ARG A 78 9.18 -26.47 -3.74
C ARG A 78 10.18 -25.32 -3.88
N GLU A 79 10.68 -24.88 -2.73
CA GLU A 79 11.75 -23.88 -2.63
C GLU A 79 12.97 -24.32 -3.45
N GLY A 80 13.65 -23.35 -4.08
CA GLY A 80 14.80 -23.59 -4.95
C GLY A 80 14.45 -23.94 -6.40
N THR A 81 13.18 -24.05 -6.77
CA THR A 81 12.79 -24.14 -8.19
C THR A 81 12.81 -22.77 -8.85
N LEU A 82 13.19 -22.70 -10.14
CA LEU A 82 13.21 -21.45 -10.91
C LEU A 82 11.85 -20.72 -10.89
N PHE A 83 10.75 -21.48 -10.94
CA PHE A 83 9.40 -20.92 -10.90
C PHE A 83 9.06 -20.31 -9.54
N TYR A 84 9.42 -20.97 -8.43
CA TYR A 84 9.21 -20.43 -7.08
C TYR A 84 9.98 -19.13 -6.86
N GLU A 85 11.26 -19.09 -7.24
CA GLU A 85 12.10 -17.90 -7.10
C GLU A 85 11.59 -16.73 -7.96
N LYS A 86 11.19 -17.00 -9.21
CA LYS A 86 10.60 -15.96 -10.07
C LYS A 86 9.29 -15.42 -9.52
N ALA A 87 8.41 -16.28 -8.99
CA ALA A 87 7.17 -15.84 -8.38
C ALA A 87 7.42 -14.97 -7.13
N ALA A 88 8.43 -15.34 -6.32
CA ALA A 88 8.85 -14.52 -5.18
C ALA A 88 9.41 -13.15 -5.61
N ASP A 89 10.22 -13.10 -6.67
CA ASP A 89 10.76 -11.85 -7.21
C ASP A 89 9.67 -10.95 -7.79
N ILE A 90 8.69 -11.52 -8.50
CA ILE A 90 7.52 -10.80 -8.99
C ILE A 90 6.74 -10.18 -7.83
N LEU A 91 6.52 -10.93 -6.74
CA LEU A 91 5.83 -10.40 -5.56
C LEU A 91 6.59 -9.22 -4.92
N ILE A 92 7.92 -9.28 -4.88
CA ILE A 92 8.75 -8.18 -4.38
C ILE A 92 8.59 -6.93 -5.28
N ILE A 93 8.65 -7.10 -6.60
CA ILE A 93 8.47 -6.00 -7.55
C ILE A 93 7.08 -5.40 -7.42
N LEU A 94 6.03 -6.24 -7.43
CA LEU A 94 4.64 -5.80 -7.36
C LEU A 94 4.34 -5.06 -6.06
N SER A 95 4.96 -5.47 -4.95
CA SER A 95 4.85 -4.75 -3.67
C SER A 95 5.41 -3.33 -3.79
N ALA A 96 6.64 -3.18 -4.30
CA ALA A 96 7.25 -1.88 -4.52
C ALA A 96 6.50 -1.02 -5.54
N VAL A 97 6.00 -1.63 -6.63
CA VAL A 97 5.18 -0.94 -7.64
C VAL A 97 3.86 -0.47 -7.03
N GLY A 98 3.19 -1.28 -6.22
CA GLY A 98 1.99 -0.89 -5.48
C GLY A 98 2.22 0.35 -4.63
N THR A 99 3.30 0.37 -3.85
CA THR A 99 3.63 1.52 -3.01
C THR A 99 3.84 2.81 -3.80
N TRP A 100 4.61 2.77 -4.88
CA TRP A 100 4.97 3.97 -5.64
C TRP A 100 3.91 4.43 -6.62
N ILE A 101 3.17 3.50 -7.23
CA ILE A 101 2.24 3.79 -8.33
C ILE A 101 0.80 3.88 -7.84
N GLU A 102 0.45 3.27 -6.70
CA GLU A 102 -0.93 3.26 -6.21
C GLU A 102 -1.04 3.87 -4.81
N ASP A 103 -0.43 3.28 -3.77
CA ASP A 103 -0.54 3.77 -2.38
C ASP A 103 -0.21 5.28 -2.26
N LEU A 104 0.97 5.68 -2.75
CA LEU A 104 1.47 7.05 -2.60
C LEU A 104 0.63 8.07 -3.39
N PRO A 105 0.34 7.89 -4.69
CA PRO A 105 -0.58 8.77 -5.41
C PRO A 105 -1.97 8.83 -4.77
N GLN A 106 -2.51 7.71 -4.31
CA GLN A 106 -3.87 7.69 -3.76
C GLN A 106 -3.96 8.44 -2.43
N ILE A 107 -2.96 8.31 -1.54
CA ILE A 107 -2.93 9.09 -0.29
C ILE A 107 -2.68 10.58 -0.55
N LEU A 108 -1.87 10.93 -1.56
CA LEU A 108 -1.70 12.31 -1.99
C LEU A 108 -3.01 12.91 -2.53
N LEU A 109 -3.77 12.16 -3.32
CA LEU A 109 -5.08 12.59 -3.80
C LEU A 109 -6.06 12.76 -2.64
N ALA A 110 -6.02 11.88 -1.63
CA ALA A 110 -6.81 12.03 -0.42
C ALA A 110 -6.47 13.32 0.35
N LEU A 111 -5.18 13.68 0.42
CA LEU A 111 -4.72 14.95 0.98
C LEU A 111 -5.20 16.16 0.16
N ILE A 112 -5.11 16.11 -1.17
CA ILE A 112 -5.62 17.18 -2.05
C ILE A 112 -7.12 17.36 -1.87
N VAL A 113 -7.87 16.27 -1.73
CA VAL A 113 -9.30 16.33 -1.42
C VAL A 113 -9.54 17.00 -0.07
N ALA A 114 -8.76 16.66 0.97
CA ALA A 114 -8.91 17.30 2.27
C ALA A 114 -8.72 18.82 2.20
N PHE A 115 -7.71 19.31 1.47
CA PHE A 115 -7.50 20.75 1.27
C PHE A 115 -8.59 21.44 0.44
N LYS A 116 -9.28 20.72 -0.44
CA LYS A 116 -10.34 21.28 -1.30
C LYS A 116 -11.72 21.16 -0.68
N ALA A 117 -11.89 20.30 0.30
CA ALA A 117 -13.12 20.14 1.04
C ALA A 117 -13.35 21.36 1.92
N LYS A 118 -14.60 21.85 1.98
CA LYS A 118 -14.97 22.96 2.87
C LYS A 118 -15.22 22.47 4.30
N ASP A 119 -15.70 21.24 4.44
CA ASP A 119 -15.90 20.57 5.73
C ASP A 119 -15.06 19.29 5.74
N PRO A 120 -14.48 18.90 6.89
CA PRO A 120 -13.66 17.71 7.01
C PRO A 120 -14.46 16.49 6.52
N PHE A 121 -13.96 15.87 5.46
CA PHE A 121 -14.65 14.76 4.86
C PHE A 121 -14.58 13.54 5.76
N THR A 122 -15.74 12.89 5.91
CA THR A 122 -16.02 11.48 6.24
C THR A 122 -14.94 10.66 6.94
N PHE A 123 -15.36 9.90 7.95
CA PHE A 123 -14.66 8.79 8.60
C PHE A 123 -13.70 7.95 7.71
N ILE A 124 -14.01 7.80 6.42
CA ILE A 124 -13.17 7.10 5.44
C ILE A 124 -11.78 7.72 5.26
N GLN A 125 -11.62 9.05 5.25
CA GLN A 125 -10.29 9.65 5.10
C GLN A 125 -9.40 9.37 6.33
N TYR A 126 -9.99 9.41 7.52
CA TYR A 126 -9.31 8.98 8.76
C TYR A 126 -8.93 7.50 8.71
N ALA A 127 -9.87 6.63 8.33
CA ALA A 127 -9.62 5.19 8.21
C ALA A 127 -8.48 4.91 7.23
N LYS A 128 -8.47 5.57 6.07
CA LYS A 128 -7.43 5.45 5.05
C LYS A 128 -6.06 5.91 5.55
N ALA A 129 -5.98 7.07 6.19
CA ALA A 129 -4.72 7.58 6.71
C ALA A 129 -4.14 6.68 7.82
N TRP A 130 -4.97 6.24 8.78
CA TRP A 130 -4.52 5.33 9.83
C TRP A 130 -4.13 3.96 9.27
N PHE A 131 -4.91 3.41 8.34
CA PHE A 131 -4.60 2.13 7.71
C PHE A 131 -3.28 2.21 6.94
N ALA A 132 -3.07 3.26 6.15
CA ALA A 132 -1.84 3.48 5.39
C ALA A 132 -0.60 3.55 6.30
N ILE A 133 -0.70 4.22 7.47
CA ILE A 133 0.37 4.25 8.47
C ILE A 133 0.63 2.84 9.02
N CYS A 134 -0.41 2.14 9.49
CA CYS A 134 -0.28 0.80 10.07
C CYS A 134 0.31 -0.21 9.06
N LYS A 135 -0.21 -0.22 7.83
CA LYS A 135 0.29 -1.03 6.70
C LYS A 135 1.77 -0.75 6.46
N SER A 136 2.14 0.52 6.33
CA SER A 136 3.52 0.94 6.03
C SER A 136 4.50 0.57 7.15
N VAL A 137 4.13 0.77 8.41
CA VAL A 137 4.97 0.37 9.57
C VAL A 137 5.20 -1.15 9.60
N LEU A 138 4.14 -1.93 9.36
CA LEU A 138 4.23 -3.38 9.29
C LEU A 138 5.16 -3.82 8.16
N LEU A 139 4.98 -3.28 6.94
CA LEU A 139 5.76 -3.64 5.77
C LEU A 139 7.24 -3.23 5.89
N ILE A 140 7.53 -2.03 6.42
CA ILE A 140 8.91 -1.63 6.75
C ILE A 140 9.53 -2.63 7.72
N THR A 141 8.80 -3.04 8.77
CA THR A 141 9.30 -4.01 9.75
C THR A 141 9.65 -5.35 9.08
N VAL A 142 8.77 -5.84 8.19
CA VAL A 142 9.02 -7.07 7.42
C VAL A 142 10.23 -6.93 6.50
N LEU A 143 10.37 -5.81 5.78
CA LEU A 143 11.48 -5.56 4.87
C LEU A 143 12.82 -5.45 5.62
N VAL A 144 12.84 -4.76 6.76
CA VAL A 144 14.03 -4.65 7.63
C VAL A 144 14.44 -6.02 8.15
N VAL A 145 13.49 -6.86 8.56
CA VAL A 145 13.77 -8.24 8.99
C VAL A 145 14.35 -9.06 7.83
N ARG A 146 13.79 -8.96 6.62
CA ARG A 146 14.28 -9.66 5.42
C ARG A 146 15.69 -9.23 4.99
N MET A 147 16.10 -8.00 5.30
CA MET A 147 17.45 -7.51 5.03
C MET A 147 18.49 -7.95 6.07
N ARG A 148 18.09 -8.52 7.21
CA ARG A 148 19.06 -8.94 8.23
C ARG A 148 19.92 -10.11 7.74
N PRO A 149 21.24 -10.10 8.01
CA PRO A 149 22.18 -11.11 7.53
C PRO A 149 21.98 -12.51 8.12
N CYS A 150 21.06 -12.67 9.07
CA CYS A 150 20.78 -13.94 9.75
C CYS A 150 19.70 -14.80 9.07
N CYS A 151 19.02 -14.32 8.03
CA CYS A 151 18.23 -15.19 7.15
C CYS A 151 19.17 -15.66 6.02
N GLU A 152 19.20 -16.98 5.77
CA GLU A 152 20.30 -17.70 5.11
C GLU A 152 20.62 -17.29 3.66
N ASP A 153 19.80 -16.47 3.02
CA ASP A 153 20.09 -15.88 1.72
C ASP A 153 20.23 -14.37 1.84
N LYS A 154 21.48 -13.87 1.83
CA LYS A 154 21.71 -12.43 1.64
C LYS A 154 21.06 -12.03 0.32
N PRO A 155 20.07 -11.11 0.32
CA PRO A 155 19.44 -10.69 -0.92
C PRO A 155 20.53 -10.13 -1.84
N GLY A 156 20.53 -10.59 -3.09
CA GLY A 156 21.42 -10.04 -4.12
C GLY A 156 21.28 -8.52 -4.21
N LYS A 157 22.29 -7.84 -4.74
CA LYS A 157 22.34 -6.36 -4.80
C LYS A 157 21.04 -5.73 -5.33
N TRP A 158 20.45 -6.34 -6.36
CA TRP A 158 19.18 -5.90 -6.94
C TRP A 158 18.00 -6.00 -5.97
N LYS A 159 17.78 -7.16 -5.33
CA LYS A 159 16.69 -7.34 -4.34
C LYS A 159 16.81 -6.34 -3.19
N ARG A 160 18.06 -6.09 -2.74
CA ARG A 160 18.34 -5.10 -1.70
C ARG A 160 17.98 -3.67 -2.15
N MET A 161 18.27 -3.29 -3.39
CA MET A 161 17.86 -1.99 -3.93
C MET A 161 16.34 -1.85 -3.98
N VAL A 162 15.60 -2.90 -4.39
CA VAL A 162 14.14 -2.88 -4.39
C VAL A 162 13.58 -2.71 -2.97
N PHE A 163 14.10 -3.45 -1.98
CA PHE A 163 13.69 -3.29 -0.59
C PHE A 163 13.96 -1.89 -0.03
N ILE A 164 15.11 -1.29 -0.35
CA ILE A 164 15.42 0.08 0.06
C ILE A 164 14.42 1.07 -0.58
N SER A 165 14.15 0.92 -1.88
CA SER A 165 13.17 1.75 -2.59
C SER A 165 11.77 1.64 -1.96
N GLU A 166 11.35 0.43 -1.63
CA GLU A 166 10.05 0.15 -1.00
C GLU A 166 9.96 0.75 0.41
N ILE A 167 11.03 0.67 1.21
CA ILE A 167 11.10 1.33 2.52
C ILE A 167 10.96 2.85 2.39
N ILE A 168 11.65 3.46 1.41
CA ILE A 168 11.53 4.90 1.14
C ILE A 168 10.10 5.24 0.73
N GLY A 169 9.47 4.44 -0.13
CA GLY A 169 8.08 4.60 -0.53
C GLY A 169 7.13 4.57 0.67
N HIS A 170 7.25 3.57 1.55
CA HIS A 170 6.44 3.49 2.77
C HIS A 170 6.68 4.65 3.74
N ALA A 171 7.93 5.12 3.86
CA ALA A 171 8.22 6.31 4.66
C ALA A 171 7.51 7.55 4.09
N ALA A 172 7.49 7.71 2.76
CA ALA A 172 6.76 8.79 2.11
C ALA A 172 5.24 8.68 2.35
N VAL A 173 4.66 7.46 2.21
CA VAL A 173 3.24 7.22 2.51
C VAL A 173 2.89 7.58 3.95
N ILE A 174 3.74 7.22 4.92
CA ILE A 174 3.56 7.59 6.34
C ILE A 174 3.56 9.11 6.49
N ILE A 175 4.55 9.80 5.92
CA ILE A 175 4.65 11.25 6.02
C ILE A 175 3.39 11.92 5.45
N VAL A 176 2.96 11.54 4.25
CA VAL A 176 1.75 12.11 3.62
C VAL A 176 0.49 11.79 4.42
N SER A 177 0.39 10.59 4.98
CA SER A 177 -0.73 10.19 5.84
C SER A 177 -0.78 10.99 7.14
N LEU A 178 0.37 11.29 7.74
CA LEU A 178 0.46 12.15 8.92
C LEU A 178 0.01 13.58 8.59
N PHE A 179 0.45 14.14 7.45
CA PHE A 179 -0.04 15.44 6.99
C PHE A 179 -1.56 15.43 6.76
N LEU A 180 -2.10 14.38 6.15
CA LEU A 180 -3.54 14.20 5.99
C LEU A 180 -4.26 14.18 7.34
N LEU A 181 -3.76 13.41 8.33
CA LEU A 181 -4.36 13.41 9.67
C LEU A 181 -4.32 14.79 10.32
N VAL A 182 -3.18 15.48 10.29
CA VAL A 182 -3.05 16.83 10.85
C VAL A 182 -4.06 17.79 10.21
N GLN A 183 -4.19 17.75 8.89
CA GLN A 183 -5.17 18.57 8.16
C GLN A 183 -6.60 18.25 8.61
N LEU A 184 -6.97 16.97 8.64
CA LEU A 184 -8.32 16.54 9.04
C LEU A 184 -8.65 16.91 10.49
N TYR A 185 -7.66 16.88 11.39
CA TYR A 185 -7.82 17.31 12.78
C TYR A 185 -7.95 18.83 12.91
N SER A 186 -7.17 19.58 12.14
CA SER A 186 -7.25 21.04 12.10
C SER A 186 -8.64 21.51 11.66
N ASP A 187 -9.17 20.92 10.60
CA ASP A 187 -10.50 21.27 10.05
C ASP A 187 -11.66 20.89 10.98
N LYS A 188 -11.42 20.03 11.99
CA LYS A 188 -12.41 19.70 13.03
C LYS A 188 -12.47 20.74 14.15
N LEU A 189 -11.40 21.52 14.34
CA LEU A 189 -11.27 22.51 15.41
C LEU A 189 -11.66 23.93 14.98
N SER A 190 -11.70 24.19 13.66
CA SER A 190 -12.17 25.45 13.05
C SER A 190 -13.68 25.49 12.91
#